data_AF-A0A502Y0P2-F1
#
_entry.id   AF-A0A502Y0P2-F1
#
_cell.length_a   1.000
_cell.length_b   1.000
_cell.length_c   1.000
_cell.angle_alpha   90.00
_cell.angle_beta   90.00
_cell.angle_gamma   90.00
#
_symmetry.space_group_name_H-M   'P 1'
#
loop_
_entity.id
_entity.type
_entity.pdbx_description
1 polymer ?
#
loop_
_entity_poly.entity_id
_entity_poly.type
_entity_poly.pdbx_seq_one_letter_code
_entity_poly.pdbx_strand_id
1 'polypeptide(L)'
;MGRPIVAEGGQLRLILRRWSILGLPLPMWLCPRSTSFETVEDGKFRFHVEISHPLTGLIVRYRGWLKPVGSQGSSEIVSPAVLPSSRQP
;
A
#
# COMPACT_ATOMS: atom_id res chain seq x y z
N MET A 1 9.70 -11.86 -8.21
CA MET A 1 10.54 -10.93 -8.99
C MET A 1 9.77 -9.62 -9.19
N GLY A 2 10.20 -8.54 -8.53
CA GLY A 2 9.86 -7.11 -8.75
C GLY A 2 8.40 -6.62 -8.56
N ARG A 3 8.10 -5.94 -7.44
CA ARG A 3 6.83 -5.22 -7.19
C ARG A 3 6.77 -3.96 -8.06
N PRO A 4 5.80 -3.79 -8.99
CA PRO A 4 5.65 -2.55 -9.75
C PRO A 4 4.81 -1.57 -8.92
N ILE A 5 5.38 -1.09 -7.82
CA ILE A 5 4.84 0.06 -7.08
C ILE A 5 5.77 1.24 -7.35
N VAL A 6 5.28 2.24 -8.07
CA VAL A 6 5.95 3.53 -8.20
C VAL A 6 5.24 4.46 -7.23
N ALA A 7 5.95 4.84 -6.17
CA ALA A 7 5.53 5.91 -5.28
C ALA A 7 6.17 7.21 -5.81
N GLU A 8 5.37 8.10 -6.37
CA GLU A 8 5.81 9.41 -6.83
C GLU A 8 5.06 10.49 -6.05
N GLY A 9 5.77 11.28 -5.24
CA GLY A 9 5.20 12.48 -4.59
C GLY A 9 3.97 12.24 -3.70
N GLY A 10 3.89 11.10 -3.00
CA GLY A 10 2.72 10.71 -2.18
C GLY A 10 1.59 10.03 -2.98
N GLN A 11 1.78 9.83 -4.28
CA GLN A 11 0.88 9.07 -5.13
C GLN A 11 1.47 7.69 -5.42
N LEU A 12 0.74 6.65 -5.02
CA LEU A 12 1.03 5.28 -5.41
C LEU A 12 0.28 4.99 -6.72
N ARG A 13 1.01 4.63 -7.77
CA ARG A 13 0.43 4.22 -9.05
C ARG A 13 0.77 2.77 -9.33
N LEU A 14 -0.21 1.86 -9.27
CA LEU A 14 0.01 0.50 -9.75
C LEU A 14 -0.08 0.49 -11.28
N ILE A 15 1.07 0.21 -11.91
CA ILE A 15 1.16 0.02 -13.35
C ILE A 15 1.15 -1.48 -13.61
N LEU A 16 0.01 -2.00 -14.06
CA LEU A 16 -0.03 -3.34 -14.63
C LEU A 16 0.82 -3.35 -15.90
N ARG A 17 1.72 -4.34 -16.01
CA ARG A 17 2.67 -4.50 -17.13
C ARG A 17 2.24 -5.57 -18.14
N ARG A 18 1.33 -6.45 -17.73
CA ARG A 18 0.74 -7.53 -18.54
C ARG A 18 -0.59 -7.91 -17.89
N TRP A 19 -1.60 -8.20 -18.69
CA TRP A 19 -2.90 -8.65 -18.19
C TRP A 19 -3.59 -9.55 -19.22
N SER A 20 -4.40 -10.48 -18.73
CA SER A 20 -5.16 -11.41 -19.55
C SER A 20 -6.56 -11.57 -18.96
N ILE A 21 -7.55 -11.74 -19.84
CA ILE A 21 -8.93 -12.09 -19.47
C ILE A 21 -9.24 -13.44 -20.11
N LEU A 22 -9.76 -14.39 -19.32
CA LEU A 22 -10.17 -15.73 -19.80
C LEU A 22 -9.08 -16.48 -20.59
N GLY A 23 -7.80 -16.23 -20.29
CA GLY A 23 -6.66 -16.87 -20.96
C GLY A 23 -6.15 -16.14 -22.20
N LEU A 24 -6.80 -15.07 -22.66
CA LEU A 24 -6.34 -14.25 -23.78
C LEU A 24 -5.51 -13.06 -23.29
N PRO A 25 -4.27 -12.87 -23.79
CA PRO A 25 -3.48 -11.68 -23.48
C PRO A 25 -4.17 -10.45 -24.08
N LEU A 26 -4.53 -9.48 -23.23
CA LEU A 26 -5.23 -8.29 -23.69
C LEU A 26 -4.26 -7.13 -23.96
N PRO A 27 -4.62 -6.23 -24.89
CA PRO A 27 -3.82 -5.05 -25.17
C PRO A 27 -3.64 -4.17 -23.94
N MET A 28 -2.44 -3.63 -23.76
CA MET A 28 -2.11 -2.77 -22.61
C MET A 28 -2.94 -1.49 -22.52
N TRP A 29 -3.49 -1.00 -23.63
CA TRP A 29 -4.35 0.19 -23.65
C TRP A 29 -5.72 -0.05 -23.02
N LEU A 30 -6.15 -1.31 -22.90
CA LEU A 30 -7.39 -1.68 -22.24
C LEU A 30 -7.16 -2.01 -20.74
N CYS A 31 -5.91 -1.98 -20.29
CA CYS A 31 -5.55 -2.29 -18.92
C CYS A 31 -6.18 -1.31 -17.91
N PRO A 32 -6.70 -1.80 -16.77
CA PRO A 32 -7.17 -0.92 -15.69
C PRO A 32 -6.03 -0.05 -15.16
N ARG A 33 -6.39 1.20 -14.84
CA ARG A 33 -5.49 2.21 -14.27
C ARG A 33 -5.91 2.45 -12.83
N SER A 34 -4.98 2.27 -11.90
CA SER A 34 -5.18 2.66 -10.50
C SER A 34 -4.35 3.88 -10.16
N THR A 35 -4.98 4.85 -9.51
CA THR A 35 -4.32 6.02 -8.92
C THR A 35 -4.67 6.01 -7.44
N SER A 36 -3.65 6.02 -6.59
CA SER A 36 -3.84 6.18 -5.15
C SER A 36 -2.99 7.33 -4.63
N PHE A 37 -3.54 8.13 -3.71
CA PHE A 37 -2.85 9.23 -3.07
C PHE A 37 -2.99 9.11 -1.55
N GLU A 38 -1.89 9.33 -0.86
CA GLU A 38 -1.78 9.23 0.58
C GLU A 38 -1.22 10.55 1.12
N THR A 39 -1.93 11.16 2.07
CA THR A 39 -1.50 12.42 2.71
C THR A 39 -1.79 12.38 4.19
N VAL A 40 -0.96 13.06 4.98
CA VAL A 40 -1.17 13.22 6.42
C VAL A 40 -1.63 14.65 6.66
N GLU A 41 -2.84 14.79 7.19
CA GLU A 41 -3.48 16.07 7.49
C GLU A 41 -4.14 15.96 8.87
N ASP A 42 -3.93 16.94 9.75
CA ASP A 42 -4.48 16.95 11.12
C ASP A 42 -4.19 15.68 11.94
N GLY A 43 -2.99 15.09 11.76
CA GLY A 43 -2.60 13.84 12.44
C GLY A 43 -3.40 12.61 12.00
N LYS A 44 -4.17 12.69 10.92
CA LYS A 44 -4.91 11.59 10.31
C LYS A 44 -4.27 11.21 8.99
N PHE A 45 -4.16 9.92 8.74
CA PHE A 45 -3.66 9.38 7.47
C PHE A 45 -4.82 9.31 6.48
N ARG A 46 -4.90 10.25 5.53
CA ARG A 46 -5.92 10.27 4.49
C ARG A 46 -5.45 9.47 3.30
N PHE A 47 -6.33 8.63 2.77
CA PHE A 47 -6.07 7.86 1.56
C PHE A 47 -7.20 8.06 0.56
N HIS A 48 -6.81 8.18 -0.70
CA HIS A 48 -7.69 8.23 -1.84
C HIS A 48 -7.28 7.15 -2.81
N VAL A 49 -8.18 6.24 -3.16
CA VAL A 49 -7.89 5.21 -4.14
C VAL A 49 -8.97 5.22 -5.21
N GLU A 50 -8.50 5.27 -6.44
CA GLU A 50 -9.32 5.29 -7.63
C GLU A 50 -8.82 4.22 -8.59
N ILE A 51 -9.74 3.37 -9.05
CA ILE A 51 -9.47 2.38 -10.09
C ILE A 51 -10.46 2.64 -11.22
N SER A 52 -9.93 2.94 -12.39
CA SER A 52 -10.68 3.16 -13.62
C SER A 52 -10.25 2.17 -14.68
N HIS A 53 -11.15 1.88 -15.61
CA HIS A 53 -10.88 1.04 -16.75
C HIS A 53 -11.34 1.76 -18.02
N PRO A 54 -10.53 1.75 -19.09
CA PRO A 54 -10.80 2.50 -20.30
C PRO A 54 -12.13 2.12 -20.99
N LEU A 55 -12.60 0.88 -20.81
CA LEU A 55 -13.90 0.43 -21.36
C LEU A 55 -15.11 0.81 -20.50
N THR A 56 -15.00 0.72 -19.18
CA THR A 56 -16.16 0.85 -18.26
C THR A 56 -16.14 2.17 -17.48
N GLY A 57 -15.11 3.00 -17.67
CA GLY A 57 -14.89 4.20 -16.87
C GLY A 57 -14.45 3.87 -15.45
N LEU A 58 -14.88 4.68 -14.49
CA LEU A 58 -14.55 4.49 -13.08
C LEU A 58 -15.17 3.20 -12.55
N ILE A 59 -14.34 2.24 -12.10
CA ILE A 59 -14.82 1.00 -11.49
C ILE A 59 -15.10 1.23 -10.01
N VAL A 60 -14.12 1.78 -9.29
CA VAL A 60 -14.22 1.98 -7.86
C VAL A 60 -13.46 3.23 -7.44
N ARG A 61 -14.08 3.97 -6.53
CA ARG A 61 -13.49 5.12 -5.86
C ARG A 61 -13.82 5.05 -4.39
N TYR A 62 -12.80 5.01 -3.55
CA TYR A 62 -12.99 5.13 -2.12
C TYR A 62 -12.00 6.14 -1.54
N ARG A 63 -12.49 6.84 -0.53
CA ARG A 63 -11.73 7.84 0.22
C ARG A 63 -11.95 7.58 1.68
N GLY A 64 -10.90 7.74 2.46
CA GLY A 64 -10.98 7.53 3.89
C GLY A 64 -9.84 8.20 4.61
N TRP A 65 -9.90 8.09 5.93
CA TRP A 65 -8.84 8.51 6.80
C TRP A 65 -8.70 7.50 7.94
N LEU A 66 -7.47 7.28 8.37
CA LEU A 66 -7.14 6.44 9.51
C LEU A 66 -6.64 7.35 10.64
N LYS A 67 -7.09 7.08 11.85
CA LYS A 67 -6.46 7.65 13.05
C LYS A 67 -5.34 6.70 13.47
N PRO A 68 -4.11 7.19 13.66
CA PRO A 68 -3.07 6.38 14.28
C PRO A 68 -3.56 6.00 15.69
N VAL A 69 -3.80 4.71 15.91
CA VAL A 69 -3.90 4.17 17.26
C VAL A 69 -2.46 4.09 17.76
N GLY A 70 -2.18 4.65 18.94
CA GLY A 70 -0.83 4.91 19.44
C GLY A 70 0.14 3.76 19.22
N SER A 71 1.40 4.12 18.94
CA SER A 71 2.56 3.23 18.75
C SER A 71 2.57 2.11 19.78
N GLN A 72 2.05 0.93 19.43
CA GLN A 72 2.20 -0.28 20.24
C GLN A 72 3.64 -0.77 20.05
N GLY A 73 4.55 -0.22 20.87
CA GLY A 73 5.98 -0.52 20.85
C GLY A 73 6.65 0.06 19.61
N SER A 74 7.65 0.91 19.73
CA SER A 74 9.00 0.36 19.89
C SER A 74 9.02 -1.11 19.47
N SER A 75 9.24 -1.37 18.18
CA SER A 75 10.02 -2.54 17.81
C SER A 75 11.41 -2.30 18.40
N GLU A 76 11.51 -2.35 19.73
CA GLU A 76 12.73 -2.66 20.41
C GLU A 76 13.01 -4.05 19.90
N ILE A 77 13.90 -4.11 18.92
CA ILE A 77 14.60 -5.31 18.55
C ILE A 77 15.34 -5.68 19.83
N VAL A 78 14.66 -6.34 20.77
CA VAL A 78 15.31 -6.95 21.92
C VAL A 78 16.08 -8.11 21.32
N SER A 79 17.32 -7.81 20.94
CA SER A 79 18.35 -8.80 20.67
C SER A 79 18.31 -9.82 21.82
N PRO A 80 18.20 -11.13 21.57
CA PRO A 80 18.08 -12.17 22.61
C PRO A 80 19.30 -12.33 23.53
N ALA A 81 20.24 -11.38 23.58
CA ALA A 81 21.60 -11.62 24.01
C ALA A 81 21.98 -11.13 25.42
N VAL A 82 21.06 -10.64 26.25
CA VAL A 82 21.40 -10.31 27.66
C VAL A 82 20.30 -10.80 28.59
N LEU A 83 20.36 -12.07 28.97
CA LEU A 83 19.82 -12.54 30.25
C LEU A 83 20.82 -12.13 31.35
N PRO A 84 20.45 -11.28 32.32
CA PRO A 84 21.25 -11.15 33.53
C PRO A 84 21.15 -12.46 34.29
N SER A 85 22.31 -13.12 34.47
CA SER A 85 22.44 -14.28 35.33
C SER A 85 22.20 -13.85 36.77
N SER A 86 20.95 -13.95 37.22
CA SER A 86 20.56 -13.75 38.60
C SER A 86 21.11 -14.90 39.43
N ARG A 87 22.23 -14.61 40.08
CA ARG A 87 22.79 -15.33 41.22
C ARG A 87 21.70 -15.47 42.29
N GLN A 88 21.42 -16.69 42.72
CA GLN A 88 20.68 -16.99 43.96
C GLN A 88 21.20 -18.31 44.56
N PRO A 89 21.02 -18.49 45.88
CA PRO A 89 22.05 -18.49 46.93
C PRO A 89 22.79 -19.81 47.13
#